data_AF-A0A6L9QT73-F1
#
_entry.id   AF-A0A6L9QT73-F1
#
_cell.length_a   1.000
_cell.length_b   1.000
_cell.length_c   1.000
_cell.angle_alpha   90.00
_cell.angle_beta   90.00
_cell.angle_gamma   90.00
#
_symmetry.space_group_name_H-M   'P 1'
#
loop_
_entity.id
_entity.type
_entity.pdbx_description
1 polymer ?
#
loop_
_entity_poly.entity_id
_entity_poly.type
_entity_poly.pdbx_seq_one_letter_code
_entity_poly.pdbx_strand_id
1 'polypeptide(L)'
;MPGGRLTQQERRQIASGLADGLAYAEIARRLDRPTSTITREVMRNGGPAGYRAELAHRATEQRARRRAPAASRGAAPVHLPHGRDPEAVREYEEAFTTVLMGSGLPKMEARVLVCLYTTDAGSLTASELVQRLQVSPASISKAIASLEKYTLVRRERDERRRERYVVDNDLYYQSMMASARDIASQVEVARQGVGVLGPGTPAAIRLENIARYLDFVGESFVRAAEQARDILYTNPETPRPDSADG
;
A
#
# COMPACT_ATOMS: atom_id res chain seq x y z
N MET A 1 -0.40 37.55 -13.90
CA MET A 1 -0.79 36.66 -12.78
C MET A 1 -0.26 35.27 -13.08
N PRO A 2 0.54 34.60 -12.21
CA PRO A 2 1.06 33.29 -12.55
C PRO A 2 -0.07 32.26 -12.36
N GLY A 3 -0.90 32.08 -13.40
CA GLY A 3 -1.96 31.07 -13.49
C GLY A 3 -1.43 29.72 -14.00
N GLY A 4 -0.24 29.31 -13.52
CA GLY A 4 0.42 28.06 -13.90
C GLY A 4 0.02 26.88 -12.99
N ARG A 5 0.22 25.64 -13.47
CA ARG A 5 0.13 24.44 -12.63
C ARG A 5 1.13 24.55 -11.48
N LEU A 6 0.73 24.12 -10.28
CA LEU A 6 1.68 23.97 -9.17
C LEU A 6 2.83 23.06 -9.62
N THR A 7 4.04 23.40 -9.21
CA THR A 7 5.27 22.62 -9.41
C THR A 7 5.38 21.52 -8.35
N GLN A 8 6.36 20.63 -8.48
CA GLN A 8 6.65 19.65 -7.42
C GLN A 8 7.12 20.34 -6.13
N GLN A 9 7.96 21.38 -6.26
CA GLN A 9 8.51 22.13 -5.14
C GLN A 9 7.40 22.81 -4.32
N GLU A 10 6.47 23.50 -5.00
CA GLU A 10 5.33 24.14 -4.34
C GLU A 10 4.45 23.12 -3.62
N ARG A 11 4.23 21.93 -4.19
CA ARG A 11 3.48 20.86 -3.51
C ARG A 11 4.15 20.35 -2.24
N ARG A 12 5.49 20.26 -2.23
CA ARG A 12 6.24 19.90 -1.01
C ARG A 12 6.08 20.96 0.08
N GLN A 13 6.08 22.23 -0.31
CA GLN A 13 5.85 23.34 0.63
C GLN A 13 4.40 23.36 1.16
N ILE A 14 3.40 22.99 0.34
CA ILE A 14 2.03 22.75 0.82
C ILE A 14 2.02 21.63 1.86
N ALA A 15 2.64 20.48 1.57
CA ALA A 15 2.67 19.35 2.50
C ALA A 15 3.36 19.70 3.83
N SER A 16 4.49 20.43 3.78
CA SER A 16 5.16 20.94 4.98
C SER A 16 4.25 21.87 5.78
N GLY A 17 3.61 22.85 5.12
CA GLY A 17 2.73 23.79 5.80
C GLY A 17 1.52 23.13 6.46
N LEU A 18 0.99 22.05 5.88
CA LEU A 18 -0.07 21.26 6.49
C LEU A 18 0.42 20.47 7.71
N ALA A 19 1.62 19.88 7.63
CA ALA A 19 2.24 19.19 8.76
C ALA A 19 2.53 20.14 9.93
N ASP A 20 2.87 21.39 9.63
CA ASP A 20 3.08 22.48 10.60
C ASP A 20 1.75 23.08 11.11
N GLY A 21 0.59 22.58 10.67
CA GLY A 21 -0.73 23.06 11.10
C GLY A 21 -1.12 24.44 10.56
N LEU A 22 -0.47 24.93 9.51
CA LEU A 22 -0.75 26.23 8.94
C LEU A 22 -2.10 26.25 8.20
N ALA A 23 -2.82 27.36 8.31
CA ALA A 23 -4.04 27.59 7.54
C ALA A 23 -3.74 27.72 6.03
N TYR A 24 -4.68 27.32 5.16
CA TYR A 24 -4.48 27.37 3.70
C TYR A 24 -4.15 28.77 3.17
N ALA A 25 -4.70 29.81 3.79
CA ALA A 25 -4.40 31.20 3.43
C ALA A 25 -2.93 31.57 3.70
N GLU A 26 -2.34 31.02 4.78
CA GLU A 26 -0.93 31.23 5.11
C GLU A 26 -0.01 30.56 4.09
N ILE A 27 -0.29 29.29 3.76
CA ILE A 27 0.43 28.53 2.76
C ILE A 27 0.36 29.24 1.39
N ALA A 28 -0.83 29.73 1.04
CA ALA A 28 -1.07 30.46 -0.21
C ALA A 28 -0.23 31.73 -0.31
N ARG A 29 -0.14 32.54 0.77
CA ARG A 29 0.71 33.74 0.82
C ARG A 29 2.19 33.42 0.65
N ARG A 30 2.69 32.36 1.29
CA ARG A 30 4.11 31.95 1.19
C ARG A 30 4.50 31.49 -0.22
N LEU A 31 3.55 30.96 -0.97
CA LEU A 31 3.76 30.46 -2.33
C LEU A 31 3.43 31.50 -3.41
N ASP A 32 2.97 32.70 -3.03
CA ASP A 32 2.40 33.69 -3.94
C ASP A 32 1.32 33.08 -4.88
N ARG A 33 0.44 32.25 -4.29
CA ARG A 33 -0.66 31.58 -5.01
C ARG A 33 -2.02 31.95 -4.40
N PRO A 34 -3.11 31.91 -5.17
CA PRO A 34 -4.46 32.05 -4.61
C PRO A 34 -4.80 30.92 -3.63
N THR A 35 -5.46 31.26 -2.51
CA THR A 35 -5.91 30.28 -1.50
C THR A 35 -6.78 29.18 -2.11
N SER A 36 -7.63 29.53 -3.07
CA SER A 36 -8.49 28.56 -3.79
C SER A 36 -7.70 27.51 -4.57
N THR A 37 -6.47 27.80 -4.99
CA THR A 37 -5.57 26.83 -5.63
C THR A 37 -5.09 25.80 -4.63
N ILE A 38 -4.68 26.26 -3.43
CA ILE A 38 -4.21 25.37 -2.36
C ILE A 38 -5.37 24.50 -1.86
N THR A 39 -6.54 25.09 -1.59
CA THR A 39 -7.71 24.31 -1.13
C THR A 39 -8.10 23.24 -2.14
N ARG A 40 -8.20 23.57 -3.44
CA ARG A 40 -8.55 22.59 -4.47
C ARG A 40 -7.49 21.51 -4.64
N GLU A 41 -6.21 21.88 -4.59
CA GLU A 41 -5.10 20.93 -4.66
C GLU A 41 -5.14 19.95 -3.50
N VAL A 42 -5.31 20.44 -2.27
CA VAL A 42 -5.35 19.61 -1.06
C VAL A 42 -6.57 18.70 -1.06
N MET A 43 -7.75 19.24 -1.33
CA MET A 43 -9.00 18.44 -1.37
C MET A 43 -8.98 17.39 -2.48
N ARG A 44 -8.40 17.69 -3.63
CA ARG A 44 -8.30 16.74 -4.76
C ARG A 44 -7.32 15.60 -4.51
N ASN A 45 -6.38 15.75 -3.57
CA ASN A 45 -5.30 14.78 -3.35
C ASN A 45 -5.28 14.26 -1.90
N GLY A 46 -6.45 13.95 -1.35
CA GLY A 46 -6.59 13.23 -0.08
C GLY A 46 -6.91 14.09 1.14
N GLY A 47 -7.15 15.40 0.97
CA GLY A 47 -7.51 16.31 2.07
C GLY A 47 -6.34 16.62 3.02
N PRO A 48 -6.53 17.50 4.01
CA PRO A 48 -5.44 18.00 4.85
C PRO A 48 -4.68 16.92 5.63
N ALA A 49 -5.38 15.89 6.12
CA ALA A 49 -4.76 14.78 6.85
C ALA A 49 -4.07 13.74 5.94
N GLY A 50 -4.47 13.67 4.66
CA GLY A 50 -3.98 12.68 3.70
C GLY A 50 -3.08 13.25 2.60
N TYR A 51 -2.83 14.56 2.58
CA TYR A 51 -2.12 15.22 1.50
C TYR A 51 -0.66 14.79 1.41
N ARG A 52 -0.25 14.28 0.25
CA ARG A 52 1.15 13.92 -0.04
C ARG A 52 1.61 14.54 -1.35
N ALA A 53 2.68 15.32 -1.30
CA ALA A 53 3.18 16.12 -2.42
C ALA A 53 3.55 15.26 -3.65
N GLU A 54 4.23 14.14 -3.43
CA GLU A 54 4.67 13.22 -4.48
C GLU A 54 3.49 12.54 -5.18
N LEU A 55 2.44 12.18 -4.43
CA LEU A 55 1.20 11.62 -4.98
C LEU A 55 0.49 12.66 -5.85
N ALA A 56 0.32 13.87 -5.33
CA ALA A 56 -0.35 14.96 -6.01
C ALA A 56 0.37 15.38 -7.30
N HIS A 57 1.71 15.35 -7.30
CA HIS A 57 2.52 15.65 -8.48
C HIS A 57 2.37 14.58 -9.57
N ARG A 58 2.50 13.29 -9.24
CA ARG A 58 2.34 12.19 -10.21
C ARG A 58 0.93 12.12 -10.80
N ALA A 59 -0.10 12.32 -9.98
CA ALA A 59 -1.49 12.38 -10.44
C ALA A 59 -1.69 13.52 -11.46
N THR A 60 -1.02 14.66 -11.23
CA THR A 60 -1.03 15.80 -12.14
C THR A 60 -0.32 15.50 -13.46
N GLU A 61 0.85 14.86 -13.44
CA GLU A 61 1.57 14.47 -14.66
C GLU A 61 0.80 13.43 -15.49
N GLN A 62 0.21 12.44 -14.84
CA GLN A 62 -0.52 11.37 -15.52
C GLN A 62 -1.78 11.90 -16.22
N ARG A 63 -2.49 12.86 -15.61
CA ARG A 63 -3.64 13.55 -16.24
C ARG A 63 -3.21 14.40 -17.43
N ALA A 64 -2.04 15.04 -17.37
CA ALA A 64 -1.50 15.78 -18.51
C ALA A 64 -1.15 14.83 -19.66
N ARG A 65 -0.57 13.65 -19.36
CA ARG A 65 -0.27 12.60 -20.35
C ARG A 65 -1.53 12.02 -20.99
N ARG A 66 -2.63 11.84 -20.24
CA ARG A 66 -3.93 11.35 -20.75
C ARG A 66 -4.66 12.35 -21.66
N ARG A 67 -4.35 13.66 -21.58
CA ARG A 67 -4.94 14.70 -22.46
C ARG A 67 -4.21 14.88 -23.79
N ALA A 68 -3.05 14.26 -23.98
CA ALA A 68 -2.43 14.12 -25.30
C ALA A 68 -3.10 12.96 -26.06
N PRO A 69 -3.25 13.05 -27.40
CA PRO A 69 -4.52 12.81 -28.09
C PRO A 69 -5.06 11.38 -27.99
N ALA A 70 -6.35 11.31 -27.67
CA ALA A 70 -7.19 10.13 -27.71
C ALA A 70 -7.38 9.65 -29.17
N ALA A 71 -6.91 8.44 -29.44
CA ALA A 71 -7.34 7.64 -30.58
C ALA A 71 -7.28 6.14 -30.25
N SER A 72 -8.18 5.66 -29.39
CA SER A 72 -8.81 4.34 -29.55
C SER A 72 -10.05 4.17 -28.67
N ARG A 73 -11.20 4.22 -29.37
CA ARG A 73 -12.35 3.31 -29.36
C ARG A 73 -13.02 2.94 -28.03
N GLY A 74 -14.35 3.03 -28.08
CA GLY A 74 -15.27 2.68 -27.02
C GLY A 74 -15.05 1.26 -26.51
N ALA A 75 -14.72 1.17 -25.23
CA ALA A 75 -15.15 0.06 -24.41
C ALA A 75 -16.54 0.46 -23.87
N ALA A 76 -17.51 -0.46 -23.96
CA ALA A 76 -18.76 -0.32 -23.23
C ALA A 76 -18.48 0.03 -21.76
N PRO A 77 -19.35 0.80 -21.07
CA PRO A 77 -19.13 1.10 -19.66
C PRO A 77 -18.97 -0.21 -18.91
N VAL A 78 -17.77 -0.45 -18.37
CA VAL A 78 -17.51 -1.58 -17.49
C VAL A 78 -18.34 -1.31 -16.25
N HIS A 79 -19.55 -1.88 -16.18
CA HIS A 79 -20.34 -1.85 -14.96
C HIS A 79 -19.60 -2.72 -13.95
N LEU A 80 -18.82 -2.07 -13.08
CA LEU A 80 -18.25 -2.74 -11.93
C LEU A 80 -19.39 -3.19 -11.02
N PRO A 81 -19.22 -4.35 -10.33
CA PRO A 81 -20.15 -4.79 -9.31
C PRO A 81 -20.44 -3.67 -8.31
N HIS A 82 -21.66 -3.66 -7.76
CA HIS A 82 -22.10 -2.71 -6.74
C HIS A 82 -22.15 -1.23 -7.18
N GLY A 83 -22.23 -0.94 -8.49
CA GLY A 83 -22.41 0.42 -9.00
C GLY A 83 -21.19 1.32 -8.83
N ARG A 84 -20.00 0.73 -8.67
CA ARG A 84 -18.74 1.46 -8.48
C ARG A 84 -18.36 2.21 -9.76
N ASP A 85 -17.87 3.43 -9.60
CA ASP A 85 -17.28 4.20 -10.71
C ASP A 85 -15.93 3.57 -11.11
N PRO A 86 -15.78 3.11 -12.37
CA PRO A 86 -14.52 2.55 -12.86
C PRO A 86 -13.33 3.48 -12.78
N GLU A 87 -13.55 4.79 -12.91
CA GLU A 87 -12.46 5.75 -12.80
C GLU A 87 -11.99 5.90 -11.35
N ALA A 88 -12.93 6.02 -10.41
CA ALA A 88 -12.62 6.09 -8.98
C ALA A 88 -11.88 4.83 -8.46
N VAL A 89 -12.31 3.63 -8.88
CA VAL A 89 -11.64 2.38 -8.48
C VAL A 89 -10.21 2.33 -9.01
N ARG A 90 -9.99 2.71 -10.28
CA ARG A 90 -8.65 2.76 -10.85
C ARG A 90 -7.76 3.80 -10.15
N GLU A 91 -8.28 4.98 -9.83
CA GLU A 91 -7.53 5.99 -9.05
C GLU A 91 -7.15 5.46 -7.66
N TYR A 92 -8.06 4.74 -6.98
CA TYR A 92 -7.79 4.09 -5.70
C TYR A 92 -6.71 3.00 -5.82
N GLU A 93 -6.81 2.11 -6.82
CA GLU A 93 -5.81 1.06 -7.07
C GLU A 93 -4.41 1.66 -7.32
N GLU A 94 -4.33 2.76 -8.08
CA GLU A 94 -3.08 3.49 -8.35
C GLU A 94 -2.50 4.10 -7.06
N ALA A 95 -3.35 4.71 -6.23
CA ALA A 95 -2.95 5.27 -4.94
C ALA A 95 -2.45 4.18 -3.99
N PHE A 96 -3.18 3.07 -3.87
CA PHE A 96 -2.82 1.97 -2.99
C PHE A 96 -1.53 1.27 -3.46
N THR A 97 -1.36 1.07 -4.77
CA THR A 97 -0.10 0.57 -5.35
C THR A 97 1.07 1.45 -4.93
N THR A 98 0.89 2.77 -4.94
CA THR A 98 1.96 3.71 -4.57
C THR A 98 2.31 3.62 -3.09
N VAL A 99 1.32 3.41 -2.22
CA VAL A 99 1.55 3.18 -0.79
C VAL A 99 2.37 1.92 -0.55
N LEU A 100 1.99 0.81 -1.19
CA LEU A 100 2.71 -0.47 -1.07
C LEU A 100 4.14 -0.40 -1.64
N MET A 101 4.36 0.36 -2.70
CA MET A 101 5.73 0.62 -3.18
C MET A 101 6.58 1.37 -2.14
N GLY A 102 5.95 2.24 -1.33
CA GLY A 102 6.60 2.96 -0.25
C GLY A 102 7.11 2.06 0.88
N SER A 103 6.57 0.84 1.03
CA SER A 103 7.03 -0.14 2.01
C SER A 103 8.14 -1.08 1.49
N GLY A 104 8.68 -0.80 0.30
CA GLY A 104 9.79 -1.56 -0.29
C GLY A 104 9.36 -2.68 -1.25
N LEU A 105 8.05 -2.86 -1.50
CA LEU A 105 7.58 -3.81 -2.51
C LEU A 105 7.91 -3.31 -3.93
N PRO A 106 8.42 -4.16 -4.83
CA PRO A 106 8.56 -3.77 -6.21
C PRO A 106 7.18 -3.55 -6.86
N LYS A 107 7.15 -2.72 -7.90
CA LYS A 107 5.90 -2.20 -8.48
C LYS A 107 4.94 -3.31 -8.95
N MET A 108 5.46 -4.43 -9.46
CA MET A 108 4.59 -5.48 -10.00
C MET A 108 3.88 -6.24 -8.88
N GLU A 109 4.61 -6.55 -7.83
CA GLU A 109 4.15 -7.23 -6.61
C GLU A 109 3.08 -6.38 -5.91
N ALA A 110 3.32 -5.07 -5.79
CA ALA A 110 2.33 -4.12 -5.27
C ALA A 110 1.04 -4.12 -6.11
N ARG A 111 1.15 -4.12 -7.45
CA ARG A 111 -0.02 -4.18 -8.34
C ARG A 111 -0.78 -5.50 -8.23
N VAL A 112 -0.09 -6.62 -8.08
CA VAL A 112 -0.72 -7.94 -7.89
C VAL A 112 -1.49 -7.98 -6.57
N LEU A 113 -0.90 -7.51 -5.47
CA LEU A 113 -1.59 -7.43 -4.18
C LEU A 113 -2.83 -6.55 -4.23
N VAL A 114 -2.73 -5.34 -4.80
CA VAL A 114 -3.89 -4.45 -4.95
C VAL A 114 -5.00 -5.13 -5.75
N CYS A 115 -4.66 -5.84 -6.84
CA CYS A 115 -5.65 -6.56 -7.64
C CYS A 115 -6.34 -7.69 -6.88
N LEU A 116 -5.60 -8.37 -5.99
CA LEU A 116 -6.15 -9.40 -5.11
C LEU A 116 -6.98 -8.80 -3.96
N TYR A 117 -6.59 -7.65 -3.39
CA TYR A 117 -7.36 -6.99 -2.32
C TYR A 117 -8.68 -6.40 -2.79
N THR A 118 -8.75 -5.98 -4.05
CA THR A 118 -9.91 -5.26 -4.61
C THR A 118 -10.86 -6.16 -5.39
N THR A 119 -10.54 -7.45 -5.52
CA THR A 119 -11.40 -8.40 -6.26
C THR A 119 -12.54 -8.90 -5.38
N ASP A 120 -13.78 -8.72 -5.84
CA ASP A 120 -14.96 -9.24 -5.13
C ASP A 120 -15.00 -10.77 -5.10
N ALA A 121 -14.27 -11.44 -5.99
CA ALA A 121 -14.17 -12.90 -6.02
C ALA A 121 -13.29 -13.48 -4.91
N GLY A 122 -12.57 -12.64 -4.14
CA GLY A 122 -11.60 -13.04 -3.11
C GLY A 122 -10.34 -13.76 -3.61
N SER A 123 -10.33 -14.18 -4.89
CA SER A 123 -9.22 -14.92 -5.50
C SER A 123 -9.13 -14.64 -7.00
N LEU A 124 -7.95 -14.80 -7.58
CA LEU A 124 -7.72 -14.65 -9.03
C LEU A 124 -6.78 -15.73 -9.58
N THR A 125 -7.03 -16.14 -10.81
CA THR A 125 -6.12 -17.00 -11.59
C THR A 125 -5.00 -16.18 -12.23
N ALA A 126 -3.93 -16.86 -12.66
CA ALA A 126 -2.85 -16.22 -13.40
C ALA A 126 -3.35 -15.49 -14.67
N SER A 127 -4.29 -16.09 -15.40
CA SER A 127 -4.89 -15.50 -16.60
C SER A 127 -5.70 -14.24 -16.30
N GLU A 128 -6.45 -14.22 -15.19
CA GLU A 128 -7.21 -13.04 -14.78
C GLU A 128 -6.27 -11.91 -14.34
N LEU A 129 -5.18 -12.22 -13.64
CA LEU A 129 -4.15 -11.24 -13.29
C LEU A 129 -3.47 -10.66 -14.54
N VAL A 130 -3.14 -11.50 -15.54
CA VAL A 130 -2.60 -11.06 -16.84
C VAL A 130 -3.56 -10.08 -17.52
N GLN A 131 -4.86 -10.43 -17.58
CA GLN A 131 -5.87 -9.60 -18.22
C GLN A 131 -6.11 -8.28 -17.46
N ARG A 132 -6.23 -8.31 -16.14
CA ARG A 132 -6.50 -7.10 -15.34
C ARG A 132 -5.30 -6.16 -15.32
N LEU A 133 -4.10 -6.70 -15.17
CA LEU A 133 -2.89 -5.89 -15.04
C LEU A 133 -2.28 -5.49 -16.40
N GLN A 134 -2.72 -6.12 -17.50
CA GLN A 134 -2.22 -5.91 -18.86
C GLN A 134 -0.71 -6.13 -18.95
N VAL A 135 -0.24 -7.28 -18.45
CA VAL A 135 1.19 -7.67 -18.36
C VAL A 135 1.39 -9.10 -18.84
N SER A 136 2.65 -9.48 -19.09
CA SER A 136 2.95 -10.83 -19.56
C SER A 136 2.70 -11.92 -18.48
N PRO A 137 2.36 -13.16 -18.88
CA PRO A 137 2.28 -14.29 -17.95
C PRO A 137 3.56 -14.50 -17.14
N ALA A 138 4.73 -14.33 -17.76
CA ALA A 138 6.02 -14.47 -17.09
C ALA A 138 6.20 -13.43 -15.95
N SER A 139 5.72 -12.20 -16.15
CA SER A 139 5.73 -11.16 -15.11
C SER A 139 4.86 -11.55 -13.92
N ILE A 140 3.68 -12.13 -14.17
CA ILE A 140 2.79 -12.63 -13.11
C ILE A 140 3.45 -13.78 -12.37
N SER A 141 3.98 -14.79 -13.07
CA SER A 141 4.64 -15.94 -12.43
C SER A 141 5.79 -15.50 -11.52
N LYS A 142 6.62 -14.55 -11.97
CA LYS A 142 7.73 -14.02 -11.16
C LYS A 142 7.24 -13.26 -9.93
N ALA A 143 6.22 -12.40 -10.08
CA ALA A 143 5.67 -11.64 -8.97
C ALA A 143 5.01 -12.54 -7.93
N ILE A 144 4.24 -13.55 -8.37
CA ILE A 144 3.62 -14.54 -7.49
C ILE A 144 4.68 -15.34 -6.72
N ALA A 145 5.70 -15.87 -7.39
CA ALA A 145 6.77 -16.62 -6.71
C ALA A 145 7.49 -15.77 -5.64
N SER A 146 7.67 -14.48 -5.90
CA SER A 146 8.22 -13.52 -4.93
C SER A 146 7.26 -13.32 -3.74
N LEU A 147 5.98 -13.09 -4.01
CA LEU A 147 4.96 -12.87 -2.98
C LEU A 147 4.69 -14.11 -2.11
N GLU A 148 4.76 -15.31 -2.70
CA GLU A 148 4.69 -16.58 -1.96
C GLU A 148 5.85 -16.73 -0.98
N LYS A 149 7.07 -16.33 -1.39
CA LYS A 149 8.25 -16.36 -0.50
C LYS A 149 8.06 -15.46 0.73
N TYR A 150 7.42 -14.31 0.57
CA TYR A 150 7.11 -13.40 1.67
C TYR A 150 5.82 -13.76 2.43
N THR A 151 5.19 -14.89 2.10
CA THR A 151 3.91 -15.34 2.67
C THR A 151 2.79 -14.30 2.51
N LEU A 152 2.83 -13.51 1.44
CA LEU A 152 1.83 -12.47 1.15
C LEU A 152 0.71 -12.95 0.22
N VAL A 153 0.94 -14.05 -0.49
CA VAL A 153 -0.05 -14.72 -1.36
C VAL A 153 0.03 -16.22 -1.13
N ARG A 154 -1.13 -16.89 -1.14
CA ARG A 154 -1.22 -18.35 -1.14
C ARG A 154 -1.81 -18.85 -2.46
N ARG A 155 -1.32 -20.00 -2.93
CA ARG A 155 -1.89 -20.73 -4.05
C ARG A 155 -2.84 -21.81 -3.58
N GLU A 156 -4.07 -21.74 -4.06
CA GLU A 156 -5.14 -22.71 -3.81
C GLU A 156 -5.53 -23.42 -5.11
N ARG A 157 -6.03 -24.64 -4.98
CA ARG A 157 -6.62 -25.38 -6.10
C ARG A 157 -8.12 -25.33 -5.96
N ASP A 158 -8.77 -24.69 -6.92
CA ASP A 158 -10.24 -24.69 -7.04
C ASP A 158 -10.74 -26.10 -7.44
N GLU A 159 -12.05 -26.36 -7.31
CA GLU A 159 -12.71 -27.65 -7.62
C GLU A 159 -12.39 -28.14 -9.05
N ARG A 160 -12.12 -27.19 -9.96
CA ARG A 160 -11.74 -27.44 -11.36
C ARG A 160 -10.22 -27.65 -11.57
N ARG A 161 -9.45 -27.88 -10.50
CA ARG A 161 -7.97 -28.02 -10.48
C ARG A 161 -7.20 -26.82 -11.07
N ARG A 162 -7.82 -25.64 -11.13
CA ARG A 162 -7.14 -24.41 -11.55
C ARG A 162 -6.48 -23.76 -10.35
N GLU A 163 -5.27 -23.27 -10.54
CA GLU A 163 -4.53 -22.52 -9.53
C GLU A 163 -5.15 -21.12 -9.37
N ARG A 164 -5.55 -20.81 -8.14
CA ARG A 164 -6.05 -19.50 -7.73
C ARG A 164 -5.12 -18.92 -6.67
N TYR A 165 -4.92 -17.63 -6.75
CA TYR A 165 -4.14 -16.85 -5.80
C TYR A 165 -5.09 -16.11 -4.88
N VAL A 166 -4.83 -16.22 -3.58
CA VAL A 166 -5.63 -15.64 -2.51
C VAL A 166 -4.70 -14.82 -1.63
N VAL A 167 -5.17 -13.67 -1.17
CA VAL A 167 -4.60 -13.01 0.00
C VAL A 167 -5.52 -13.27 1.17
N ASP A 168 -5.08 -14.16 2.07
CA ASP A 168 -5.83 -14.50 3.29
C ASP A 168 -5.57 -13.45 4.38
N ASN A 169 -6.55 -13.20 5.24
CA ASN A 169 -6.36 -12.38 6.44
C ASN A 169 -5.30 -13.01 7.36
N ASP A 170 -5.19 -14.34 7.36
CA ASP A 170 -4.15 -15.11 8.06
C ASP A 170 -2.74 -14.80 7.53
N LEU A 171 -2.59 -14.36 6.27
CA LEU A 171 -1.28 -14.06 5.69
C LEU A 171 -0.62 -12.84 6.33
N TYR A 172 -1.40 -11.85 6.80
CA TYR A 172 -0.84 -10.72 7.55
C TYR A 172 -0.28 -11.18 8.90
N TYR A 173 -1.01 -12.04 9.61
CA TYR A 173 -0.53 -12.66 10.84
C TYR A 173 0.74 -13.49 10.57
N GLN A 174 0.72 -14.36 9.56
CA GLN A 174 1.87 -15.19 9.20
C GLN A 174 3.09 -14.36 8.75
N SER A 175 2.88 -13.27 8.02
CA SER A 175 3.94 -12.34 7.59
C SER A 175 4.56 -11.58 8.76
N MET A 176 3.76 -11.11 9.72
CA MET A 176 4.28 -10.52 10.96
C MET A 176 5.07 -11.54 11.78
N MET A 177 4.58 -12.77 11.91
CA MET A 177 5.30 -13.85 12.60
C MET A 177 6.59 -14.25 11.88
N ALA A 178 6.61 -14.25 10.55
CA ALA A 178 7.83 -14.48 9.76
C ALA A 178 8.85 -13.35 10.01
N SER A 179 8.41 -12.10 10.00
CA SER A 179 9.26 -10.94 10.29
C SER A 179 9.86 -10.99 11.70
N ALA A 180 9.08 -11.44 12.69
CA ALA A 180 9.58 -11.63 14.06
C ALA A 180 10.67 -12.71 14.14
N ARG A 181 10.54 -13.82 13.39
CA ARG A 181 11.58 -14.86 13.30
C ARG A 181 12.86 -14.33 12.64
N ASP A 182 12.74 -13.55 11.57
CA ASP A 182 13.88 -12.94 10.90
C ASP A 182 14.62 -11.95 11.82
N ILE A 183 13.87 -11.18 12.63
CA ILE A 183 14.44 -10.29 13.65
C ILE A 183 15.19 -11.11 14.71
N ALA A 184 14.60 -12.21 15.21
CA ALA A 184 15.26 -13.07 16.19
C ALA A 184 16.58 -13.65 15.67
N SER A 185 16.61 -14.08 14.41
CA SER A 185 17.84 -14.54 13.74
C SER A 185 18.91 -13.45 13.65
N GLN A 186 18.52 -12.21 13.33
CA GLN A 186 19.44 -11.07 13.34
C GLN A 186 20.00 -10.76 14.73
N VAL A 187 19.17 -10.85 15.78
CA VAL A 187 19.59 -10.65 17.17
C VAL A 187 20.63 -11.70 17.56
N GLU A 188 20.41 -12.96 17.20
CA GLU A 188 21.35 -14.06 17.48
C GLU A 188 22.72 -13.79 16.82
N VAL A 189 22.73 -13.49 15.52
CA VAL A 189 23.98 -13.21 14.78
C VAL A 189 24.69 -11.96 15.31
N ALA A 190 23.94 -10.90 15.64
CA ALA A 190 24.51 -9.68 16.22
C ALA A 190 25.20 -9.95 17.57
N ARG A 191 24.58 -10.76 18.44
CA ARG A 191 25.16 -11.18 19.74
C ARG A 191 26.42 -12.04 19.56
N GLN A 192 26.44 -12.95 18.58
CA GLN A 192 27.66 -13.70 18.24
C GLN A 192 28.80 -12.76 17.82
N GLY A 193 28.49 -11.71 17.05
CA GLY A 193 29.46 -10.70 16.62
C GLY A 193 30.13 -9.94 17.77
N VAL A 194 29.47 -9.79 18.93
CA VAL A 194 30.06 -9.17 20.13
C VAL A 194 31.27 -9.98 20.63
N GLY A 195 31.17 -11.31 20.63
CA GLY A 195 32.28 -12.19 21.01
C GLY A 195 33.42 -12.17 20.01
N VAL A 196 33.11 -12.14 18.72
CA VAL A 196 34.10 -12.12 17.63
C VAL A 196 34.87 -10.80 17.57
N LEU A 197 34.18 -9.66 17.75
CA LEU A 197 34.77 -8.32 17.64
C LEU A 197 35.45 -7.85 18.94
N GLY A 198 35.49 -8.69 19.96
CA GLY A 198 36.04 -8.36 21.27
C GLY A 198 35.02 -7.59 22.13
N PRO A 199 34.65 -8.11 23.32
CA PRO A 199 33.79 -7.41 24.26
C PRO A 199 34.34 -6.02 24.62
N GLY A 200 33.45 -5.02 24.71
CA GLY A 200 33.82 -3.65 25.09
C GLY A 200 34.41 -2.79 23.96
N THR A 201 34.66 -3.34 22.77
CA THR A 201 35.03 -2.51 21.62
C THR A 201 33.85 -1.64 21.16
N PRO A 202 34.08 -0.48 20.51
CA PRO A 202 33.00 0.33 19.97
C PRO A 202 32.10 -0.42 18.97
N ALA A 203 32.64 -1.40 18.24
CA ALA A 203 31.86 -2.22 17.31
C ALA A 203 30.97 -3.22 18.05
N ALA A 204 31.50 -3.90 19.07
CA ALA A 204 30.73 -4.78 19.94
C ALA A 204 29.60 -4.03 20.67
N ILE A 205 29.86 -2.83 21.18
CA ILE A 205 28.83 -1.98 21.82
C ILE A 205 27.71 -1.62 20.83
N ARG A 206 28.03 -1.30 19.57
CA ARG A 206 26.99 -1.04 18.55
C ARG A 206 26.16 -2.28 18.24
N LEU A 207 26.78 -3.45 18.07
CA LEU A 207 26.05 -4.70 17.82
C LEU A 207 25.14 -5.07 18.99
N GLU A 208 25.64 -4.92 20.22
CA GLU A 208 24.86 -5.15 21.43
C GLU A 208 23.65 -4.20 21.53
N ASN A 209 23.84 -2.93 21.19
CA ASN A 209 22.73 -1.96 21.17
C ASN A 209 21.69 -2.27 20.09
N ILE A 210 22.13 -2.65 18.88
CA ILE A 210 21.24 -3.07 17.79
C ILE A 210 20.47 -4.33 18.19
N ALA A 211 21.15 -5.34 18.74
CA ALA A 211 20.55 -6.57 19.20
C ALA A 211 19.47 -6.29 20.26
N ARG A 212 19.76 -5.47 21.27
CA ARG A 212 18.80 -5.10 22.32
C ARG A 212 17.55 -4.42 21.74
N TYR A 213 17.72 -3.50 20.80
CA TYR A 213 16.60 -2.82 20.16
C TYR A 213 15.75 -3.78 19.32
N LEU A 214 16.40 -4.58 18.47
CA LEU A 214 15.72 -5.54 17.60
C LEU A 214 14.98 -6.61 18.40
N ASP A 215 15.54 -7.09 19.51
CA ASP A 215 14.91 -8.07 20.41
C ASP A 215 13.57 -7.53 20.95
N PHE A 216 13.58 -6.30 21.46
CA PHE A 216 12.37 -5.63 21.94
C PHE A 216 11.31 -5.44 20.85
N VAL A 217 11.73 -5.04 19.64
CA VAL A 217 10.81 -4.87 18.50
C VAL A 217 10.24 -6.21 18.04
N GLY A 218 11.07 -7.25 17.96
CA GLY A 218 10.67 -8.61 17.59
C GLY A 218 9.61 -9.17 18.53
N GLU A 219 9.84 -9.08 19.84
CA GLU A 219 8.83 -9.49 20.84
C GLU A 219 7.54 -8.69 20.73
N SER A 220 7.65 -7.38 20.45
CA SER A 220 6.48 -6.51 20.32
C SER A 220 5.65 -6.86 19.09
N PHE A 221 6.28 -7.26 17.98
CA PHE A 221 5.55 -7.79 16.82
C PHE A 221 4.80 -9.07 17.16
N VAL A 222 5.40 -10.01 17.88
CA VAL A 222 4.73 -11.26 18.30
C VAL A 222 3.52 -10.93 19.17
N ARG A 223 3.69 -10.11 20.22
CA ARG A 223 2.60 -9.73 21.11
C ARG A 223 1.45 -9.04 20.36
N ALA A 224 1.77 -8.09 19.48
CA ALA A 224 0.75 -7.38 18.70
C ALA A 224 0.03 -8.32 17.72
N ALA A 225 0.75 -9.23 17.07
CA ALA A 225 0.17 -10.22 16.18
C ALA A 225 -0.79 -11.17 16.90
N GLU A 226 -0.40 -11.66 18.08
CA GLU A 226 -1.23 -12.54 18.91
C GLU A 226 -2.50 -11.84 19.41
N GLN A 227 -2.39 -10.58 19.86
CA GLN A 227 -3.53 -9.80 20.35
C GLN A 227 -4.50 -9.39 19.25
N ALA A 228 -3.99 -9.07 18.05
CA ALA A 228 -4.81 -8.65 16.92
C ALA A 228 -5.40 -9.81 16.11
N ARG A 229 -5.06 -11.06 16.46
CA ARG A 229 -5.53 -12.26 15.74
C ARG A 229 -7.06 -12.32 15.67
N ASP A 230 -7.75 -11.95 16.75
CA ASP A 230 -9.22 -11.97 16.79
C ASP A 230 -9.86 -10.83 15.99
N ILE A 231 -9.15 -9.72 15.79
CA ILE A 231 -9.64 -8.55 15.04
C ILE A 231 -9.85 -8.89 13.56
N LEU A 232 -8.97 -9.72 13.00
CA LEU A 232 -8.98 -10.12 11.58
C LEU A 232 -10.17 -11.00 11.19
N TYR A 233 -10.85 -11.62 12.16
CA TYR A 233 -12.02 -12.48 11.93
C TYR A 233 -13.33 -11.87 12.43
N THR A 234 -13.34 -10.58 12.78
CA THR A 234 -14.59 -9.89 13.14
C THR A 234 -15.45 -9.76 11.89
N ASN A 235 -16.35 -10.72 11.68
CA ASN A 235 -17.35 -10.62 10.61
C ASN A 235 -18.21 -9.36 10.87
N PRO A 236 -18.47 -8.50 9.87
CA PRO A 236 -19.55 -7.55 10.00
C PRO A 236 -20.84 -8.36 10.19
N GLU A 237 -21.51 -8.18 11.32
CA GLU A 237 -22.81 -8.78 11.59
C GLU A 237 -23.70 -8.55 10.37
N THR A 238 -24.16 -9.65 9.77
CA THR A 238 -25.14 -9.61 8.70
C THR A 238 -26.38 -8.92 9.28
N PRO A 239 -26.89 -7.81 8.71
CA PRO A 239 -28.11 -7.21 9.21
C PRO A 239 -29.20 -8.27 9.18
N ARG A 240 -29.76 -8.60 10.36
CA ARG A 240 -30.95 -9.45 10.44
C ARG A 240 -32.01 -8.82 9.54
N PRO A 241 -32.62 -9.57 8.61
CA PRO A 241 -33.77 -9.05 7.91
C PRO A 241 -34.82 -8.73 8.96
N ASP A 242 -35.28 -7.47 8.97
CA ASP A 242 -36.40 -7.03 9.77
C ASP A 242 -37.54 -8.03 9.57
N SER A 243 -37.89 -8.71 10.65
CA SER A 243 -39.13 -9.45 10.75
C SER A 243 -40.26 -8.44 10.64
N ALA A 244 -40.72 -8.21 9.42
CA ALA A 244 -42.03 -7.67 9.16
C ALA A 244 -43.04 -8.74 9.60
N ASP A 245 -43.59 -8.54 10.80
CA ASP A 245 -44.76 -9.27 11.28
C ASP A 245 -45.61 -8.28 12.11
N GLY A 246 -46.86 -8.07 11.67
CA GLY A 246 -47.88 -7.29 12.39
C GLY A 246 -48.57 -6.21 11.57
#